data_AF-A0AAX3WVH0-F1
#
_entry.id   AF-A0AAX3WVH0-F1
#
_cell.length_a   1.000
_cell.length_b   1.000
_cell.length_c   1.000
_cell.angle_alpha   90.00
_cell.angle_beta   90.00
_cell.angle_gamma   90.00
#
_symmetry.space_group_name_H-M   'P 1'
#
loop_
_entity.id
_entity.type
_entity.pdbx_description
1 polymer ?
#
loop_
_entity_poly.entity_id
_entity_poly.type
_entity_poly.pdbx_seq_one_letter_code
_entity_poly.pdbx_strand_id
1 'polypeptide(L)'
;MTNKKRLALLALVAVPSLIYTTPATTAAATDFSNKPNVAYIYNVANYNSNVANVIQLISNINNTTASFQTSLESALKAYNALNENEKQYVTNYSTLSAHQQTRIAYRRLAAQIEEKLASVESTSVNYYQNVLETRDWYNTLNAAQKTYVSAQTQKILTSSILPNTSTDKVVNKIKLLNSSRTNFHKDVADARAELNALRKYSNISLPSGIEQLLLDAEQLVVKDKTVAKEVENAIKALSPKTSTAQDVQAVKTAFEALTPVQQQLVPNVWTLVDYVNGKYSLSKNGNGTKTPTLSDTAAEPGKTTEMTKSKNTYKAKINVADSEIDTERYVLTTKANMTVIIPPLETLLNEDSGVMDIQVTRNLNRINFQATLNKKPVKYEADMEIIIENIPSNSYIVRIDEFGERMPADYTIDGNRIYIQTTTSGTFQIVRN
;
A
#
# COMPACT_ATOMS: atom_id res chain seq x y z
N MET A 1 3.83 -15.02 -26.22
CA MET A 1 3.93 -16.50 -26.16
C MET A 1 4.74 -17.00 -27.35
N THR A 2 6.06 -17.03 -27.24
CA THR A 2 6.93 -17.58 -28.29
C THR A 2 8.28 -17.86 -27.69
N ASN A 3 8.62 -19.15 -27.56
CA ASN A 3 9.95 -19.73 -27.80
C ASN A 3 10.00 -21.16 -27.25
N LYS A 4 9.15 -22.04 -27.79
CA LYS A 4 9.43 -23.48 -27.81
C LYS A 4 10.36 -23.75 -28.98
N LYS A 5 11.67 -23.64 -28.76
CA LYS A 5 12.75 -24.24 -29.58
C LYS A 5 14.06 -24.07 -28.83
N ARG A 6 14.40 -25.06 -28.00
CA ARG A 6 15.76 -25.52 -27.66
C ARG A 6 15.68 -26.60 -26.57
N LEU A 7 15.24 -27.79 -26.98
CA LEU A 7 15.54 -29.03 -26.28
C LEU A 7 16.24 -29.92 -27.31
N ALA A 8 17.57 -29.94 -27.26
CA ALA A 8 18.46 -30.96 -27.84
C ALA A 8 19.87 -30.38 -27.97
N LEU A 9 20.67 -30.51 -26.92
CA LEU A 9 22.10 -30.84 -27.06
C LEU A 9 22.57 -31.47 -25.74
N LEU A 10 22.04 -32.66 -25.46
CA LEU A 10 22.55 -33.57 -24.45
C LEU A 10 23.32 -34.67 -25.21
N ALA A 11 24.61 -34.44 -25.42
CA ALA A 11 25.59 -35.48 -25.77
C ALA A 11 26.98 -34.83 -25.81
N LEU A 12 27.84 -35.12 -24.84
CA LEU A 12 29.10 -35.83 -25.15
C LEU A 12 29.87 -36.25 -23.87
N VAL A 13 30.30 -37.51 -23.94
CA VAL A 13 31.42 -38.18 -23.25
C VAL A 13 31.18 -38.67 -21.82
N ALA A 14 30.63 -39.88 -21.77
CA ALA A 14 31.00 -40.89 -20.79
C ALA A 14 32.52 -41.03 -20.72
N VAL A 15 33.09 -40.95 -19.51
CA VAL A 15 34.44 -41.42 -19.21
C VAL A 15 34.28 -42.65 -18.30
N PRO A 16 35.01 -43.76 -18.52
CA PRO A 16 34.77 -45.02 -17.83
C PRO A 16 35.12 -44.92 -16.34
N SER A 17 34.27 -45.52 -15.51
CA SER A 17 34.55 -45.84 -14.11
C SER A 17 35.77 -46.77 -14.04
N LEU A 18 36.89 -46.30 -13.51
CA LEU A 18 37.96 -47.18 -13.03
C LEU A 18 37.58 -47.64 -11.62
N ILE A 19 37.39 -48.95 -11.52
CA ILE A 19 37.02 -49.70 -10.34
C ILE A 19 38.21 -49.67 -9.38
N TYR A 20 38.01 -49.19 -8.15
CA TYR A 20 38.95 -49.40 -7.05
C TYR A 20 38.83 -50.84 -6.57
N THR A 21 39.87 -51.65 -6.75
CA THR A 21 40.09 -52.86 -5.95
C THR A 21 41.17 -52.55 -4.91
N THR A 22 40.81 -52.75 -3.64
CA THR A 22 41.76 -52.75 -2.52
C THR A 22 42.60 -54.01 -2.54
N PRO A 23 43.89 -53.95 -2.16
CA PRO A 23 44.54 -55.08 -1.52
C PRO A 23 44.60 -54.86 -0.01
N ALA A 24 44.21 -55.90 0.71
CA ALA A 24 44.43 -56.07 2.13
C ALA A 24 45.94 -56.08 2.44
N THR A 25 46.27 -55.49 3.59
CA THR A 25 47.54 -55.61 4.29
C THR A 25 47.83 -57.06 4.69
N THR A 26 49.00 -57.57 4.31
CA THR A 26 49.73 -58.57 5.12
C THR A 26 51.19 -58.16 5.21
N ALA A 27 51.68 -58.11 6.44
CA ALA A 27 53.03 -57.73 6.81
C ALA A 27 54.01 -58.92 6.66
N ALA A 28 55.24 -58.56 6.25
CA ALA A 28 56.56 -59.11 6.59
C ALA A 28 56.75 -60.64 6.80
N ALA A 29 57.74 -61.25 6.13
CA ALA A 29 59.15 -61.30 6.58
C ALA A 29 60.02 -62.32 5.79
N THR A 30 61.35 -62.06 5.74
CA THR A 30 62.51 -62.97 5.51
C THR A 30 62.71 -63.63 4.13
N ASP A 31 63.90 -63.92 3.57
CA ASP A 31 65.34 -63.58 3.73
C ASP A 31 66.17 -64.29 2.60
N PHE A 32 67.37 -63.78 2.27
CA PHE A 32 68.53 -64.29 1.44
C PHE A 32 68.29 -65.26 0.25
N SER A 33 68.82 -65.04 -0.97
CA SER A 33 70.26 -65.13 -1.35
C SER A 33 70.45 -65.10 -2.90
N ASN A 34 71.67 -64.74 -3.35
CA ASN A 34 72.29 -64.87 -4.69
C ASN A 34 72.13 -63.75 -5.77
N LYS A 35 73.26 -63.07 -6.03
CA LYS A 35 73.62 -62.21 -7.19
C LYS A 35 73.95 -63.06 -8.45
N PRO A 36 74.31 -62.50 -9.64
CA PRO A 36 74.15 -61.13 -10.19
C PRO A 36 73.55 -61.13 -11.63
N ASN A 37 72.98 -60.01 -12.11
CA ASN A 37 73.36 -59.54 -13.44
C ASN A 37 73.09 -58.06 -13.69
N VAL A 38 74.09 -57.48 -14.33
CA VAL A 38 74.34 -56.08 -14.66
C VAL A 38 73.36 -55.64 -15.75
N ALA A 39 72.58 -54.56 -15.56
CA ALA A 39 72.09 -53.63 -16.61
C ALA A 39 70.93 -52.70 -16.19
N TYR A 40 71.06 -51.82 -15.19
CA TYR A 40 70.11 -50.68 -15.05
C TYR A 40 70.76 -49.39 -14.49
N ILE A 41 72.06 -49.19 -14.68
CA ILE A 41 72.75 -47.94 -14.32
C ILE A 41 73.00 -47.12 -15.58
N TYR A 42 71.94 -46.83 -16.33
CA TYR A 42 71.91 -45.78 -17.36
C TYR A 42 70.45 -45.35 -17.52
N ASN A 43 69.89 -44.63 -16.53
CA ASN A 43 68.72 -43.75 -16.72
C ASN A 43 68.20 -43.04 -15.45
N VAL A 44 68.65 -43.35 -14.24
CA VAL A 44 68.09 -42.72 -13.01
C VAL A 44 68.33 -41.20 -12.94
N ALA A 45 69.42 -40.69 -13.53
CA ALA A 45 69.71 -39.25 -13.53
C ALA A 45 68.78 -38.43 -14.46
N ASN A 46 68.33 -39.02 -15.58
CA ASN A 46 67.52 -38.33 -16.58
C ASN A 46 66.02 -38.38 -16.26
N TYR A 47 65.54 -39.53 -15.76
CA TYR A 47 64.18 -39.69 -15.20
C TYR A 47 63.93 -38.69 -14.07
N ASN A 48 64.95 -38.44 -13.24
CA ASN A 48 64.82 -37.49 -12.13
C ASN A 48 64.71 -36.04 -12.62
N SER A 49 65.40 -35.65 -13.70
CA SER A 49 65.41 -34.25 -14.18
C SER A 49 64.08 -33.83 -14.83
N ASN A 50 63.48 -34.67 -15.68
CA ASN A 50 62.20 -34.37 -16.33
C ASN A 50 61.04 -34.36 -15.32
N VAL A 51 61.02 -35.34 -14.43
CA VAL A 51 60.01 -35.41 -13.35
C VAL A 51 60.17 -34.23 -12.38
N ALA A 52 61.39 -33.89 -11.96
CA ALA A 52 61.65 -32.73 -11.09
C ALA A 52 61.22 -31.42 -11.76
N ASN A 53 61.49 -31.24 -13.06
CA ASN A 53 61.03 -30.08 -13.81
C ASN A 53 59.50 -29.97 -13.82
N VAL A 54 58.77 -31.07 -14.05
CA VAL A 54 57.30 -31.07 -14.00
C VAL A 54 56.79 -30.74 -12.60
N ILE A 55 57.37 -31.32 -11.55
CA ILE A 55 57.03 -31.02 -10.15
C ILE A 55 57.21 -29.52 -9.87
N GLN A 56 58.32 -28.94 -10.34
CA GLN A 56 58.59 -27.52 -10.16
C GLN A 56 57.59 -26.64 -10.93
N LEU A 57 57.31 -26.97 -12.20
CA LEU A 57 56.34 -26.24 -13.02
C LEU A 57 54.96 -26.23 -12.38
N ILE A 58 54.49 -27.38 -11.86
CA ILE A 58 53.22 -27.49 -11.15
C ILE A 58 53.23 -26.62 -9.88
N SER A 59 54.31 -26.68 -9.10
CA SER A 59 54.44 -25.92 -7.84
C SER A 59 54.48 -24.40 -8.06
N ASN A 60 54.93 -23.96 -9.23
CA ASN A 60 55.00 -22.55 -9.60
C ASN A 60 53.66 -22.00 -10.14
N ILE A 61 52.63 -22.84 -10.34
CA ILE A 61 51.33 -22.36 -10.84
C ILE A 61 50.66 -21.50 -9.77
N ASN A 62 50.43 -20.23 -10.10
CA ASN A 62 49.67 -19.31 -9.25
C ASN A 62 48.35 -18.93 -9.94
N ASN A 63 47.23 -19.44 -9.40
CA ASN A 63 45.88 -19.22 -9.94
C ASN A 63 45.28 -17.83 -9.68
N THR A 64 46.03 -16.91 -9.09
CA THR A 64 45.58 -15.51 -8.88
C THR A 64 46.22 -14.52 -9.85
N THR A 65 47.28 -14.94 -10.53
CA THR A 65 48.11 -14.09 -11.41
C THR A 65 47.74 -14.23 -12.88
N ALA A 66 48.00 -13.19 -13.69
CA ALA A 66 47.70 -13.22 -15.13
C ALA A 66 48.46 -14.33 -15.90
N SER A 67 49.59 -14.83 -15.36
CA SER A 67 50.37 -15.92 -15.96
C SER A 67 49.80 -17.32 -15.70
N PHE A 68 48.67 -17.44 -14.98
CA PHE A 68 48.06 -18.73 -14.62
C PHE A 68 47.85 -19.64 -15.84
N GLN A 69 47.25 -19.12 -16.93
CA GLN A 69 46.97 -19.89 -18.14
C GLN A 69 48.25 -20.48 -18.74
N THR A 70 49.24 -19.62 -18.99
CA THR A 70 50.52 -20.00 -19.60
C THR A 70 51.30 -20.97 -18.71
N SER A 71 51.28 -20.77 -17.38
CA SER A 71 51.97 -21.64 -16.43
C SER A 71 51.30 -23.03 -16.38
N LEU A 72 49.97 -23.08 -16.34
CA LEU A 72 49.20 -24.33 -16.38
C LEU A 72 49.41 -25.08 -17.70
N GLU A 73 49.40 -24.39 -18.83
CA GLU A 73 49.65 -25.02 -20.14
C GLU A 73 51.08 -25.56 -20.25
N SER A 74 52.06 -24.83 -19.73
CA SER A 74 53.45 -25.29 -19.68
C SER A 74 53.60 -26.55 -18.83
N ALA A 75 53.00 -26.58 -17.63
CA ALA A 75 53.00 -27.74 -16.76
C ALA A 75 52.29 -28.95 -17.38
N LEU A 76 51.12 -28.74 -18.01
CA LEU A 76 50.39 -29.80 -18.72
C LEU A 76 51.19 -30.37 -19.88
N LYS A 77 51.82 -29.51 -20.68
CA LYS A 77 52.67 -29.92 -21.81
C LYS A 77 53.86 -30.75 -21.31
N ALA A 78 54.53 -30.31 -20.26
CA ALA A 78 55.66 -31.02 -19.68
C ALA A 78 55.23 -32.37 -19.08
N TYR A 79 54.12 -32.42 -18.34
CA TYR A 79 53.57 -33.68 -17.79
C TYR A 79 53.17 -34.67 -18.90
N ASN A 80 52.53 -34.19 -19.98
CA ASN A 80 52.11 -35.04 -21.10
C ASN A 80 53.29 -35.56 -21.93
N ALA A 81 54.46 -34.91 -21.86
CA ALA A 81 55.68 -35.36 -22.52
C ALA A 81 56.40 -36.48 -21.75
N LEU A 82 56.07 -36.69 -20.48
CA LEU A 82 56.60 -37.79 -19.68
C LEU A 82 56.07 -39.14 -20.18
N ASN A 83 56.89 -40.17 -20.08
CA ASN A 83 56.44 -41.55 -20.28
C ASN A 83 55.62 -42.06 -19.06
N GLU A 84 54.95 -43.20 -19.21
CA GLU A 84 54.05 -43.73 -18.18
C GLU A 84 54.75 -44.03 -16.84
N ASN A 85 56.02 -44.47 -16.87
CA ASN A 85 56.79 -44.71 -15.64
C ASN A 85 57.17 -43.38 -14.97
N GLU A 86 57.58 -42.37 -15.74
CA GLU A 86 57.91 -41.02 -15.22
C GLU A 86 56.70 -40.33 -14.58
N LYS A 87 55.50 -40.47 -15.16
CA LYS A 87 54.26 -39.89 -14.61
C LYS A 87 53.95 -40.40 -13.20
N GLN A 88 54.28 -41.67 -12.89
CA GLN A 88 54.06 -42.24 -11.56
C GLN A 88 54.90 -41.55 -10.48
N TYR A 89 56.00 -40.89 -10.84
CA TYR A 89 56.87 -40.18 -9.91
C TYR A 89 56.51 -38.69 -9.72
N VAL A 90 55.50 -38.17 -10.43
CA VAL A 90 55.04 -36.78 -10.27
C VAL A 90 54.14 -36.66 -9.04
N THR A 91 54.76 -36.38 -7.89
CA THR A 91 54.10 -36.41 -6.58
C THR A 91 52.99 -35.37 -6.39
N ASN A 92 52.99 -34.29 -7.16
CA ASN A 92 52.01 -33.19 -7.07
C ASN A 92 50.99 -33.16 -8.22
N TYR A 93 50.79 -34.29 -8.92
CA TYR A 93 49.79 -34.38 -9.99
C TYR A 93 48.37 -33.98 -9.56
N SER A 94 48.00 -34.24 -8.29
CA SER A 94 46.72 -33.80 -7.72
C SER A 94 46.54 -32.27 -7.78
N THR A 95 47.62 -31.51 -7.59
CA THR A 95 47.63 -30.03 -7.70
C THR A 95 47.42 -29.58 -9.14
N LEU A 96 48.06 -30.25 -10.10
CA LEU A 96 47.84 -30.00 -11.54
C LEU A 96 46.37 -30.22 -11.91
N SER A 97 45.76 -31.31 -11.43
CA SER A 97 44.35 -31.61 -11.65
C SER A 97 43.42 -30.55 -11.03
N ALA A 98 43.71 -30.08 -9.81
CA ALA A 98 42.98 -28.98 -9.18
C ALA A 98 43.05 -27.67 -9.98
N HIS A 99 44.22 -27.36 -10.57
CA HIS A 99 44.36 -26.20 -11.46
C HIS A 99 43.60 -26.36 -12.78
N GLN A 100 43.54 -27.57 -13.37
CA GLN A 100 42.68 -27.83 -14.53
C GLN A 100 41.19 -27.56 -14.20
N GLN A 101 40.73 -27.97 -13.02
CA GLN A 101 39.37 -27.70 -12.56
C GLN A 101 39.14 -26.19 -12.33
N THR A 102 40.12 -25.51 -11.76
CA THR A 102 40.10 -24.04 -11.58
C THR A 102 39.94 -23.32 -12.92
N ARG A 103 40.67 -23.75 -13.97
CA ARG A 103 40.52 -23.22 -15.33
C ARG A 103 39.10 -23.37 -15.87
N ILE A 104 38.45 -24.52 -15.62
CA ILE A 104 37.06 -24.74 -16.04
C ILE A 104 36.12 -23.77 -15.31
N ALA A 105 36.31 -23.58 -14.00
CA ALA A 105 35.52 -22.62 -13.22
C ALA A 105 35.69 -21.19 -13.75
N TYR A 106 36.93 -20.76 -14.07
CA TYR A 106 37.18 -19.42 -14.61
C TYR A 106 36.58 -19.21 -16.00
N ARG A 107 36.58 -20.24 -16.86
CA ARG A 107 35.86 -20.19 -18.15
C ARG A 107 34.35 -20.03 -17.98
N ARG A 108 33.74 -20.76 -17.03
CA ARG A 108 32.30 -20.63 -16.72
C ARG A 108 31.96 -19.27 -16.14
N LEU A 109 32.85 -18.70 -15.33
CA LEU A 109 32.70 -17.36 -14.77
C LEU A 109 32.74 -16.30 -15.89
N ALA A 110 33.72 -16.37 -16.78
CA ALA A 110 33.82 -15.48 -17.93
C ALA A 110 32.59 -15.56 -18.84
N ALA A 111 32.10 -16.77 -19.13
CA ALA A 111 30.89 -16.96 -19.94
C ALA A 111 29.65 -16.28 -19.32
N GLN A 112 29.50 -16.33 -17.98
CA GLN A 112 28.39 -15.64 -17.31
C GLN A 112 28.49 -14.12 -17.39
N ILE A 113 29.70 -13.56 -17.32
CA ILE A 113 29.95 -12.12 -17.53
C ILE A 113 29.57 -11.72 -18.95
N GLU A 114 29.96 -12.53 -19.93
CA GLU A 114 29.64 -12.29 -21.34
C GLU A 114 28.14 -12.39 -21.63
N GLU A 115 27.47 -13.40 -21.05
CA GLU A 115 26.01 -13.57 -21.17
C GLU A 115 25.26 -12.41 -20.50
N LYS A 116 25.67 -11.98 -19.30
CA LYS A 116 25.06 -10.82 -18.63
C LYS A 116 25.16 -9.55 -19.48
N LEU A 117 26.27 -9.37 -20.20
CA LEU A 117 26.48 -8.23 -21.08
C LEU A 117 25.72 -8.36 -22.41
N ALA A 118 25.66 -9.57 -22.99
CA ALA A 118 24.99 -9.84 -24.26
C ALA A 118 23.46 -9.90 -24.16
N SER A 119 22.93 -10.21 -22.98
CA SER A 119 21.48 -10.30 -22.74
C SER A 119 20.74 -8.95 -22.80
N VAL A 120 21.48 -7.84 -22.99
CA VAL A 120 20.92 -6.49 -22.94
C VAL A 120 21.22 -5.77 -24.24
N GLU A 121 20.16 -5.47 -25.01
CA GLU A 121 20.28 -4.61 -26.18
C GLU A 121 20.87 -3.24 -25.76
N SER A 122 21.78 -2.69 -26.56
CA SER A 122 22.39 -1.38 -26.31
C SER A 122 21.38 -0.24 -26.23
N THR A 123 20.20 -0.43 -26.82
CA THR A 123 19.04 0.47 -26.81
C THR A 123 18.15 0.30 -25.58
N SER A 124 18.33 -0.76 -24.78
CA SER A 124 17.53 -1.03 -23.59
C SER A 124 17.78 0.02 -22.51
N VAL A 125 16.73 0.50 -21.85
CA VAL A 125 16.81 1.43 -20.71
C VAL A 125 17.70 0.88 -19.59
N ASN A 126 17.79 -0.45 -19.45
CA ASN A 126 18.60 -1.11 -18.44
C ASN A 126 20.05 -1.40 -18.90
N TYR A 127 20.43 -1.09 -20.15
CA TYR A 127 21.78 -1.34 -20.67
C TYR A 127 22.86 -0.75 -19.78
N TYR A 128 22.73 0.53 -19.46
CA TYR A 128 23.72 1.22 -18.64
C TYR A 128 23.89 0.59 -17.25
N GLN A 129 22.77 0.31 -16.57
CA GLN A 129 22.76 -0.35 -15.26
C GLN A 129 23.45 -1.72 -15.33
N ASN A 130 23.12 -2.51 -16.35
CA ASN A 130 23.68 -3.84 -16.53
C ASN A 130 25.19 -3.80 -16.80
N VAL A 131 25.67 -2.86 -17.62
CA VAL A 131 27.10 -2.70 -17.87
C VAL A 131 27.83 -2.32 -16.58
N LEU A 132 27.26 -1.42 -15.77
CA LEU A 132 27.87 -1.02 -14.49
C LEU A 132 27.96 -2.16 -13.48
N GLU A 133 26.88 -2.89 -13.24
CA GLU A 133 26.91 -4.04 -12.35
C GLU A 133 27.89 -5.11 -12.84
N THR A 134 27.95 -5.33 -14.15
CA THR A 134 28.90 -6.26 -14.76
C THR A 134 30.33 -5.76 -14.63
N ARG A 135 30.55 -4.45 -14.73
CA ARG A 135 31.85 -3.82 -14.51
C ARG A 135 32.30 -3.95 -13.06
N ASP A 136 31.40 -3.72 -12.11
CA ASP A 136 31.69 -3.88 -10.68
C ASP A 136 32.04 -5.33 -10.38
N TRP A 137 31.27 -6.29 -10.90
CA TRP A 137 31.59 -7.70 -10.80
C TRP A 137 32.95 -8.03 -11.43
N TYR A 138 33.22 -7.56 -12.65
CA TYR A 138 34.51 -7.73 -13.32
C TYR A 138 35.67 -7.13 -12.51
N ASN A 139 35.46 -5.99 -11.85
CA ASN A 139 36.48 -5.35 -11.03
C ASN A 139 36.86 -6.18 -9.80
N THR A 140 35.93 -6.99 -9.25
CA THR A 140 36.21 -7.92 -8.15
C THR A 140 37.06 -9.13 -8.54
N LEU A 141 37.21 -9.41 -9.83
CA LEU A 141 37.98 -10.55 -10.31
C LEU A 141 39.48 -10.38 -10.07
N ASN A 142 40.16 -11.48 -9.76
CA ASN A 142 41.61 -11.53 -9.72
C ASN A 142 42.21 -11.48 -11.14
N ALA A 143 43.53 -11.28 -11.23
CA ALA A 143 44.21 -11.11 -12.51
C ALA A 143 44.08 -12.35 -13.41
N ALA A 144 44.17 -13.56 -12.84
CA ALA A 144 43.98 -14.81 -13.59
C ALA A 144 42.57 -14.94 -14.17
N GLN A 145 41.53 -14.59 -13.41
CA GLN A 145 40.14 -14.66 -13.85
C GLN A 145 39.88 -13.68 -15.00
N LYS A 146 40.42 -12.45 -14.91
CA LYS A 146 40.27 -11.43 -15.96
C LYS A 146 40.83 -11.87 -17.31
N THR A 147 41.85 -12.72 -17.37
CA THR A 147 42.41 -13.21 -18.65
C THR A 147 41.48 -14.16 -19.40
N TYR A 148 40.41 -14.68 -18.78
CA TYR A 148 39.42 -15.53 -19.45
C TYR A 148 38.27 -14.74 -20.07
N VAL A 149 38.10 -13.46 -19.72
CA VAL A 149 37.06 -12.58 -20.28
C VAL A 149 37.52 -12.09 -21.65
N SER A 150 36.64 -12.11 -22.68
CA SER A 150 37.03 -11.66 -24.02
C SER A 150 37.52 -10.21 -24.07
N ALA A 151 38.44 -9.90 -24.99
CA ALA A 151 38.98 -8.55 -25.16
C ALA A 151 37.89 -7.51 -25.47
N GLN A 152 36.83 -7.90 -26.20
CA GLN A 152 35.69 -7.03 -26.49
C GLN A 152 34.91 -6.68 -25.22
N THR A 153 34.60 -7.68 -24.40
CA THR A 153 33.94 -7.48 -23.11
C THR A 153 34.80 -6.61 -22.19
N GLN A 154 36.11 -6.89 -22.09
CA GLN A 154 37.02 -6.05 -21.30
C GLN A 154 37.01 -4.60 -21.78
N LYS A 155 37.03 -4.35 -23.11
CA LYS A 155 36.94 -3.00 -23.68
C LYS A 155 35.65 -2.30 -23.28
N ILE A 156 34.50 -2.97 -23.33
CA ILE A 156 33.21 -2.39 -22.91
C ILE A 156 33.25 -2.02 -21.41
N LEU A 157 33.74 -2.93 -20.57
CA LEU A 157 33.75 -2.75 -19.11
C LEU A 157 34.78 -1.71 -18.64
N THR A 158 35.84 -1.46 -19.43
CA THR A 158 36.87 -0.46 -19.10
C THR A 158 36.65 0.89 -19.79
N SER A 159 35.78 0.97 -20.79
CA SER A 159 35.44 2.23 -21.48
C SER A 159 34.50 3.11 -20.66
N SER A 160 34.57 4.42 -20.88
CA SER A 160 33.54 5.36 -20.40
C SER A 160 32.25 5.13 -21.17
N ILE A 161 31.24 4.59 -20.49
CA ILE A 161 29.87 4.51 -21.00
C ILE A 161 29.06 5.71 -20.51
N LEU A 162 28.26 6.29 -21.39
CA LEU A 162 27.26 7.31 -21.03
C LEU A 162 25.94 6.62 -20.69
N PRO A 163 25.12 7.17 -19.77
CA PRO A 163 23.74 6.71 -19.55
C PRO A 163 23.01 6.53 -20.88
N ASN A 164 22.10 5.55 -20.98
CA ASN A 164 21.20 5.41 -22.15
C ASN A 164 20.07 6.47 -22.13
N THR A 165 20.44 7.66 -21.67
CA THR A 165 19.65 8.86 -21.56
C THR A 165 20.57 10.04 -21.77
N SER A 166 20.04 11.11 -22.34
CA SER A 166 20.78 12.32 -22.63
C SER A 166 20.06 13.52 -22.02
N THR A 167 20.82 14.59 -21.80
CA THR A 167 20.26 15.88 -21.41
C THR A 167 19.12 16.28 -22.35
N ASP A 168 19.29 16.10 -23.67
CA ASP A 168 18.27 16.42 -24.67
C ASP A 168 17.00 15.59 -24.50
N LYS A 169 17.13 14.29 -24.23
CA LYS A 169 15.98 13.40 -24.01
C LYS A 169 15.18 13.81 -22.78
N VAL A 170 15.87 14.14 -21.68
CA VAL A 170 15.24 14.64 -20.45
C VAL A 170 14.56 15.98 -20.70
N VAL A 171 15.26 16.93 -21.32
CA VAL A 171 14.73 18.26 -21.66
C VAL A 171 13.48 18.15 -22.54
N ASN A 172 13.52 17.29 -23.57
CA ASN A 172 12.38 17.09 -24.46
C ASN A 172 11.18 16.47 -23.74
N LYS A 173 11.39 15.46 -22.88
CA LYS A 173 10.31 14.90 -22.05
C LYS A 173 9.66 15.95 -21.17
N ILE A 174 10.46 16.79 -20.50
CA ILE A 174 9.95 17.84 -19.62
C ILE A 174 9.21 18.92 -20.40
N LYS A 175 9.74 19.36 -21.55
CA LYS A 175 9.09 20.36 -22.42
C LYS A 175 7.76 19.89 -23.02
N LEU A 176 7.58 18.58 -23.20
CA LEU A 176 6.37 17.99 -23.75
C LEU A 176 5.30 17.69 -22.69
N LEU A 177 5.58 17.94 -21.40
CA LEU A 177 4.59 17.79 -20.34
C LEU A 177 3.40 18.72 -20.61
N ASN A 178 2.21 18.13 -20.59
CA ASN A 178 0.97 18.84 -20.86
C ASN A 178 -0.11 18.36 -19.88
N SER A 179 -0.52 19.25 -18.99
CA SER A 179 -1.49 18.99 -17.91
C SER A 179 -2.88 18.61 -18.42
N SER A 180 -3.22 18.93 -19.67
CA SER A 180 -4.53 18.61 -20.25
C SER A 180 -4.60 17.20 -20.84
N ARG A 181 -3.47 16.49 -20.95
CA ARG A 181 -3.45 15.12 -21.50
C ARG A 181 -3.73 14.11 -20.40
N THR A 182 -4.51 13.08 -20.71
CA THR A 182 -4.86 11.99 -19.79
C THR A 182 -3.64 11.24 -19.24
N ASN A 183 -2.54 11.19 -19.99
CA ASN A 183 -1.28 10.58 -19.56
C ASN A 183 -0.36 11.52 -18.76
N PHE A 184 -0.79 12.74 -18.42
CA PHE A 184 0.03 13.75 -17.77
C PHE A 184 0.78 13.22 -16.54
N HIS A 185 0.08 12.57 -15.59
CA HIS A 185 0.72 12.06 -14.37
C HIS A 185 1.78 11.00 -14.65
N LYS A 186 1.55 10.17 -15.67
CA LYS A 186 2.51 9.18 -16.13
C LYS A 186 3.71 9.85 -16.79
N ASP A 187 3.49 10.83 -17.66
CA ASP A 187 4.55 11.55 -18.36
C ASP A 187 5.46 12.30 -17.37
N VAL A 188 4.89 12.91 -16.32
CA VAL A 188 5.65 13.57 -15.23
C VAL A 188 6.51 12.54 -14.47
N ALA A 189 5.93 11.41 -14.08
CA ALA A 189 6.66 10.35 -13.39
C ALA A 189 7.80 9.77 -14.26
N ASP A 190 7.53 9.55 -15.55
CA ASP A 190 8.51 9.06 -16.52
C ASP A 190 9.63 10.09 -16.74
N ALA A 191 9.33 11.40 -16.74
CA ALA A 191 10.33 12.47 -16.84
C ALA A 191 11.23 12.54 -15.60
N ARG A 192 10.66 12.43 -14.39
CA ARG A 192 11.43 12.37 -13.13
C ARG A 192 12.32 11.13 -13.07
N ALA A 193 11.81 9.98 -13.48
CA ALA A 193 12.58 8.75 -13.54
C ALA A 193 13.77 8.88 -14.50
N GLU A 194 13.55 9.48 -15.68
CA GLU A 194 14.61 9.72 -16.66
C GLU A 194 15.70 10.68 -16.13
N LEU A 195 15.31 11.78 -15.48
CA LEU A 195 16.25 12.72 -14.85
C LEU A 195 17.06 12.03 -13.73
N ASN A 196 16.39 11.23 -12.89
CA ASN A 196 17.07 10.47 -11.83
C ASN A 196 18.05 9.47 -12.44
N ALA A 197 17.71 8.82 -13.56
CA ALA A 197 18.61 7.92 -14.27
C ALA A 197 19.84 8.63 -14.85
N LEU A 198 19.65 9.83 -15.42
CA LEU A 198 20.76 10.68 -15.91
C LEU A 198 21.70 11.06 -14.76
N ARG A 199 21.13 11.45 -13.61
CA ARG A 199 21.86 11.93 -12.43
C ARG A 199 22.49 10.84 -11.58
N LYS A 200 22.01 9.60 -11.67
CA LYS A 200 22.48 8.48 -10.85
C LYS A 200 23.99 8.25 -10.96
N TYR A 201 24.59 8.62 -12.08
CA TYR A 201 25.99 8.31 -12.41
C TYR A 201 26.79 9.49 -12.94
N SER A 202 26.18 10.66 -13.03
CA SER A 202 26.82 11.88 -13.49
C SER A 202 26.16 13.09 -12.85
N ASN A 203 26.94 14.07 -12.40
CA ASN A 203 26.38 15.27 -11.80
C ASN A 203 26.03 16.31 -12.88
N ILE A 204 25.08 15.95 -13.76
CA ILE A 204 24.64 16.80 -14.87
C ILE A 204 23.59 17.81 -14.39
N SER A 205 23.84 19.08 -14.71
CA SER A 205 22.87 20.17 -14.55
C SER A 205 22.05 20.32 -15.83
N LEU A 206 20.75 20.54 -15.69
CA LEU A 206 19.87 20.82 -16.82
C LEU A 206 19.93 22.32 -17.18
N PRO A 207 19.54 22.71 -18.41
CA PRO A 207 19.37 24.12 -18.76
C PRO A 207 18.45 24.85 -17.77
N SER A 208 18.73 26.13 -17.53
CA SER A 208 17.97 26.97 -16.60
C SER A 208 16.47 26.90 -16.87
N GLY A 209 15.67 26.78 -15.81
CA GLY A 209 14.20 26.71 -15.86
C GLY A 209 13.61 25.33 -16.15
N ILE A 210 14.37 24.37 -16.70
CA ILE A 210 13.83 23.03 -17.02
C ILE A 210 13.42 22.26 -15.77
N GLU A 211 14.25 22.29 -14.72
CA GLU A 211 13.90 21.63 -13.46
C GLU A 211 12.70 22.27 -12.77
N GLN A 212 12.53 23.58 -12.92
CA GLN A 212 11.37 24.27 -12.38
C GLN A 212 10.08 23.80 -13.06
N LEU A 213 10.08 23.64 -14.40
CA LEU A 213 8.93 23.08 -15.11
C LEU A 213 8.53 21.69 -14.61
N LEU A 214 9.51 20.83 -14.32
CA LEU A 214 9.24 19.50 -13.76
C LEU A 214 8.68 19.60 -12.34
N LEU A 215 9.22 20.48 -11.49
CA LEU A 215 8.73 20.71 -10.13
C LEU A 215 7.29 21.25 -10.14
N ASP A 216 6.98 22.21 -11.00
CA ASP A 216 5.64 22.78 -11.13
C ASP A 216 4.64 21.70 -11.58
N ALA A 217 5.03 20.86 -12.55
CA ALA A 217 4.22 19.74 -13.00
C ALA A 217 3.97 18.70 -11.89
N GLU A 218 4.98 18.39 -11.07
CA GLU A 218 4.84 17.50 -9.93
C GLU A 218 3.91 18.05 -8.85
N GLN A 219 3.96 19.36 -8.58
CA GLN A 219 3.03 19.99 -7.67
C GLN A 219 1.58 19.90 -8.18
N LEU A 220 1.37 20.06 -9.50
CA LEU A 220 0.05 19.83 -10.11
C LEU A 220 -0.41 18.38 -9.93
N VAL A 221 0.45 17.39 -10.13
CA VAL A 221 0.14 15.98 -9.87
C VAL A 221 -0.31 15.76 -8.43
N VAL A 222 0.37 16.39 -7.45
CA VAL A 222 -0.01 16.28 -6.03
C VAL A 222 -1.38 16.93 -5.76
N LYS A 223 -1.65 18.09 -6.37
CA LYS A 223 -2.97 18.75 -6.28
C LYS A 223 -4.07 17.86 -6.87
N ASP A 224 -3.88 17.33 -8.07
CA ASP A 224 -4.83 16.42 -8.73
C ASP A 224 -5.13 15.18 -7.88
N LYS A 225 -4.09 14.59 -7.28
CA LYS A 225 -4.23 13.44 -6.37
C LYS A 225 -5.03 13.78 -5.12
N THR A 226 -4.86 14.98 -4.59
CA THR A 226 -5.59 15.43 -3.39
C THR A 226 -7.09 15.56 -3.68
N VAL A 227 -7.45 16.24 -4.77
CA VAL A 227 -8.85 16.42 -5.18
C VAL A 227 -9.50 15.07 -5.51
N ALA A 228 -8.80 14.19 -6.23
CA ALA A 228 -9.30 12.84 -6.51
C ALA A 228 -9.49 12.02 -5.21
N LYS A 229 -8.62 12.21 -4.22
CA LYS A 229 -8.71 11.51 -2.92
C LYS A 229 -9.93 11.95 -2.11
N GLU A 230 -10.32 13.21 -2.19
CA GLU A 230 -11.55 13.70 -1.55
C GLU A 230 -12.78 12.98 -2.12
N VAL A 231 -12.87 12.87 -3.44
CA VAL A 231 -13.95 12.12 -4.10
C VAL A 231 -13.88 10.63 -3.79
N GLU A 232 -12.69 10.02 -3.78
CA GLU A 232 -12.50 8.62 -3.36
C GLU A 232 -13.04 8.38 -1.94
N ASN A 233 -12.73 9.28 -0.99
CA ASN A 233 -13.21 9.19 0.38
C ASN A 233 -14.73 9.39 0.46
N ALA A 234 -15.29 10.30 -0.32
CA ALA A 234 -16.74 10.53 -0.39
C ALA A 234 -17.48 9.29 -0.92
N ILE A 235 -16.96 8.63 -1.97
CA ILE A 235 -17.49 7.35 -2.46
C ILE A 235 -17.38 6.26 -1.40
N LYS A 236 -16.27 6.20 -0.66
CA LYS A 236 -16.06 5.22 0.41
C LYS A 236 -17.01 5.41 1.60
N ALA A 237 -17.44 6.65 1.84
CA ALA A 237 -18.42 6.98 2.88
C ALA A 237 -19.85 6.57 2.51
N LEU A 238 -20.14 6.31 1.23
CA LEU A 238 -21.45 5.83 0.80
C LEU A 238 -21.74 4.45 1.40
N SER A 239 -22.92 4.33 2.00
CA SER A 239 -23.39 3.13 2.67
C SER A 239 -24.84 2.84 2.27
N PRO A 240 -25.21 1.60 1.92
CA PRO A 240 -26.58 1.29 1.49
C PRO A 240 -27.64 1.55 2.57
N LYS A 241 -27.23 1.54 3.85
CA LYS A 241 -28.13 1.67 5.00
C LYS A 241 -28.36 3.12 5.41
N THR A 242 -27.38 3.98 5.18
CA THR A 242 -27.33 5.33 5.75
C THR A 242 -27.30 6.41 4.68
N SER A 243 -26.84 6.11 3.47
CA SER A 243 -26.80 7.07 2.37
C SER A 243 -28.13 7.13 1.63
N THR A 244 -28.48 8.34 1.23
CA THR A 244 -29.66 8.70 0.45
C THR A 244 -29.32 8.81 -1.03
N ALA A 245 -30.35 8.95 -1.88
CA ALA A 245 -30.16 9.27 -3.29
C ALA A 245 -29.47 10.64 -3.49
N GLN A 246 -29.67 11.58 -2.57
CA GLN A 246 -29.04 12.89 -2.63
C GLN A 246 -27.54 12.80 -2.32
N ASP A 247 -27.13 11.97 -1.37
CA ASP A 247 -25.70 11.72 -1.08
C ASP A 247 -25.00 11.12 -2.30
N VAL A 248 -25.64 10.12 -2.92
CA VAL A 248 -25.12 9.51 -4.16
C VAL A 248 -25.04 10.55 -5.29
N GLN A 249 -26.03 11.44 -5.41
CA GLN A 249 -26.03 12.51 -6.42
C GLN A 249 -24.97 13.58 -6.13
N ALA A 250 -24.71 13.92 -4.87
CA ALA A 250 -23.67 14.85 -4.47
C ALA A 250 -22.28 14.29 -4.81
N VAL A 251 -22.03 13.02 -4.48
CA VAL A 251 -20.78 12.34 -4.83
C VAL A 251 -20.62 12.21 -6.35
N LYS A 252 -21.70 11.91 -7.08
CA LYS A 252 -21.71 11.91 -8.55
C LYS A 252 -21.32 13.28 -9.12
N THR A 253 -21.92 14.34 -8.61
CA THR A 253 -21.64 15.71 -9.07
C THR A 253 -20.19 16.11 -8.77
N ALA A 254 -19.67 15.74 -7.60
CA ALA A 254 -18.27 15.98 -7.25
C ALA A 254 -17.30 15.22 -8.17
N PHE A 255 -17.62 13.98 -8.55
CA PHE A 255 -16.84 13.21 -9.53
C PHE A 255 -16.92 13.80 -10.95
N GLU A 256 -18.09 14.28 -11.38
CA GLU A 256 -18.28 14.91 -12.70
C GLU A 256 -17.58 16.28 -12.79
N ALA A 257 -17.36 16.96 -11.67
CA ALA A 257 -16.60 18.21 -11.60
C ALA A 257 -15.07 18.00 -11.75
N LEU A 258 -14.58 16.76 -11.57
CA LEU A 258 -13.16 16.43 -11.77
C LEU A 258 -12.76 16.54 -13.24
N THR A 259 -11.52 16.93 -13.50
CA THR A 259 -10.96 16.87 -14.86
C THR A 259 -10.80 15.41 -15.31
N PRO A 260 -10.74 15.13 -16.63
CA PRO A 260 -10.53 13.77 -17.13
C PRO A 260 -9.26 13.10 -16.58
N VAL A 261 -8.22 13.88 -16.28
CA VAL A 261 -6.98 13.40 -15.66
C VAL A 261 -7.22 13.00 -14.19
N GLN A 262 -7.95 13.82 -13.45
CA GLN A 262 -8.28 13.56 -12.04
C GLN A 262 -9.25 12.38 -11.87
N GLN A 263 -10.21 12.20 -12.79
CA GLN A 263 -11.14 11.07 -12.74
C GLN A 263 -10.43 9.71 -12.80
N GLN A 264 -9.31 9.60 -13.53
CA GLN A 264 -8.51 8.37 -13.60
C GLN A 264 -7.85 8.00 -12.26
N LEU A 265 -7.73 8.96 -11.35
CA LEU A 265 -7.13 8.75 -10.04
C LEU A 265 -8.12 8.25 -8.98
N VAL A 266 -9.41 8.12 -9.29
CA VAL A 266 -10.44 7.67 -8.34
C VAL A 266 -10.64 6.15 -8.49
N PRO A 267 -9.99 5.30 -7.67
CA PRO A 267 -9.96 3.85 -7.91
C PRO A 267 -11.32 3.16 -7.67
N ASN A 268 -12.18 3.74 -6.84
CA ASN A 268 -13.46 3.18 -6.40
C ASN A 268 -14.67 3.71 -7.18
N VAL A 269 -14.47 4.30 -8.35
CA VAL A 269 -15.56 4.83 -9.20
C VAL A 269 -16.64 3.78 -9.51
N TRP A 270 -16.28 2.49 -9.63
CA TRP A 270 -17.24 1.42 -9.85
C TRP A 270 -18.25 1.25 -8.71
N THR A 271 -17.86 1.57 -7.47
CA THR A 271 -18.78 1.58 -6.33
C THR A 271 -19.84 2.67 -6.51
N LEU A 272 -19.44 3.86 -6.97
CA LEU A 272 -20.38 4.94 -7.31
C LEU A 272 -21.32 4.53 -8.44
N VAL A 273 -20.81 3.86 -9.48
CA VAL A 273 -21.63 3.33 -10.59
C VAL A 273 -22.67 2.33 -10.08
N ASP A 274 -22.30 1.42 -9.19
CA ASP A 274 -23.24 0.48 -8.58
C ASP A 274 -24.37 1.20 -7.80
N TYR A 275 -24.05 2.27 -7.08
CA TYR A 275 -25.05 3.11 -6.40
C TYR A 275 -25.98 3.84 -7.38
N VAL A 276 -25.42 4.45 -8.42
CA VAL A 276 -26.19 5.17 -9.46
C VAL A 276 -27.11 4.24 -10.24
N ASN A 277 -26.67 3.01 -10.52
CA ASN A 277 -27.44 2.00 -11.23
C ASN A 277 -28.46 1.26 -10.34
N GLY A 278 -28.60 1.66 -9.06
CA GLY A 278 -29.61 1.09 -8.16
C GLY A 278 -29.33 -0.34 -7.71
N LYS A 279 -28.08 -0.81 -7.78
CA LYS A 279 -27.68 -2.14 -7.27
C LYS A 279 -27.86 -2.25 -5.77
N TYR A 280 -27.75 -1.13 -5.05
CA TYR A 280 -27.98 -1.03 -3.62
C TYR A 280 -29.37 -0.44 -3.37
N SER A 281 -30.17 -1.08 -2.51
CA SER A 281 -31.42 -0.50 -2.00
C SER A 281 -31.08 0.61 -1.01
N LEU A 282 -31.00 1.84 -1.52
CA LEU A 282 -30.81 3.04 -0.71
C LEU A 282 -32.04 3.30 0.16
N SER A 283 -31.84 3.95 1.32
CA SER A 283 -32.95 4.38 2.17
C SER A 283 -33.89 5.28 1.35
N LYS A 284 -35.19 4.95 1.30
CA LYS A 284 -36.23 5.71 0.59
C LYS A 284 -36.65 6.99 1.33
N ASN A 285 -35.75 7.61 2.08
CA ASN A 285 -35.99 8.88 2.76
C ASN A 285 -35.31 10.02 1.97
N GLY A 286 -35.70 10.15 0.70
CA GLY A 286 -35.29 11.24 -0.16
C GLY A 286 -36.38 11.53 -1.18
N ASN A 287 -37.21 12.54 -0.89
CA ASN A 287 -38.22 13.14 -1.74
C ASN A 287 -39.37 12.24 -2.23
N GLY A 288 -40.36 12.08 -1.35
CA GLY A 288 -41.71 12.44 -1.76
C GLY A 288 -41.96 13.86 -1.27
N THR A 289 -42.02 14.86 -2.16
CA THR A 289 -42.72 16.11 -1.87
C THR A 289 -44.18 15.77 -1.59
N LYS A 290 -44.48 15.40 -0.35
CA LYS A 290 -45.73 15.82 0.26
C LYS A 290 -45.37 17.17 0.82
N THR A 291 -45.86 18.24 0.21
CA THR A 291 -46.01 19.52 0.92
C THR A 291 -46.62 19.15 2.27
N PRO A 292 -45.88 19.26 3.39
CA PRO A 292 -46.43 18.90 4.67
C PRO A 292 -47.65 19.79 4.85
N THR A 293 -48.79 19.21 5.24
CA THR A 293 -50.00 20.00 5.50
C THR A 293 -49.75 20.73 6.81
N LEU A 294 -49.05 21.87 6.70
CA LEU A 294 -48.69 22.71 7.84
C LEU A 294 -49.97 23.28 8.47
N SER A 295 -49.92 23.51 9.77
CA SER A 295 -51.04 24.12 10.48
C SER A 295 -50.82 25.62 10.61
N ASP A 296 -51.79 26.41 10.18
CA ASP A 296 -51.83 27.87 10.41
C ASP A 296 -51.95 28.26 11.90
N THR A 297 -52.11 27.26 12.78
CA THR A 297 -52.20 27.41 14.24
C THR A 297 -50.98 26.86 14.96
N ALA A 298 -49.89 26.58 14.24
CA ALA A 298 -48.65 26.10 14.84
C ALA A 298 -47.95 27.20 15.65
N ALA A 299 -47.30 26.80 16.73
CA ALA A 299 -46.41 27.64 17.50
C ALA A 299 -45.22 28.05 16.64
N GLU A 300 -44.81 29.30 16.76
CA GLU A 300 -43.63 29.84 16.07
C GLU A 300 -42.40 29.76 17.00
N PRO A 301 -41.22 29.47 16.44
CA PRO A 301 -39.96 29.45 17.20
C PRO A 301 -39.71 30.82 17.84
N GLY A 302 -39.14 30.83 19.05
CA GLY A 302 -38.81 32.06 19.80
C GLY A 302 -40.01 32.80 20.40
N LYS A 303 -41.25 32.45 20.03
CA LYS A 303 -42.46 33.07 20.55
C LYS A 303 -43.12 32.23 21.64
N THR A 304 -43.75 32.92 22.58
CA THR A 304 -44.62 32.28 23.58
C THR A 304 -45.97 31.99 22.95
N THR A 305 -46.37 30.72 22.92
CA THR A 305 -47.65 30.27 22.37
C THR A 305 -48.52 29.70 23.47
N GLU A 306 -49.75 30.20 23.60
CA GLU A 306 -50.72 29.67 24.54
C GLU A 306 -51.34 28.36 24.00
N MET A 307 -51.25 27.28 24.78
CA MET A 307 -51.80 25.98 24.39
C MET A 307 -53.33 25.96 24.49
N THR A 308 -53.98 25.32 23.52
CA THR A 308 -55.44 25.15 23.51
C THR A 308 -55.88 24.08 24.52
N LYS A 309 -56.80 24.44 25.43
CA LYS A 309 -57.32 23.52 26.46
C LYS A 309 -58.51 22.70 25.95
N SER A 310 -58.43 21.38 26.14
CA SER A 310 -59.54 20.44 25.99
C SER A 310 -59.60 19.53 27.21
N LYS A 311 -60.62 19.72 28.07
CA LYS A 311 -60.71 19.06 29.39
C LYS A 311 -59.45 19.31 30.23
N ASN A 312 -58.74 18.25 30.64
CA ASN A 312 -57.49 18.32 31.42
C ASN A 312 -56.23 18.32 30.56
N THR A 313 -56.41 18.39 29.24
CA THR A 313 -55.35 18.29 28.24
C THR A 313 -55.14 19.64 27.57
N TYR A 314 -53.89 20.06 27.47
CA TYR A 314 -53.44 21.20 26.68
C TYR A 314 -52.76 20.69 25.42
N LYS A 315 -53.09 21.30 24.27
CA LYS A 315 -52.55 20.93 22.96
C LYS A 315 -51.95 22.12 22.25
N ALA A 316 -50.82 21.91 21.59
CA ALA A 316 -50.22 22.82 20.64
C ALA A 316 -49.70 22.02 19.45
N LYS A 317 -49.45 22.72 18.35
CA LYS A 317 -48.88 22.16 17.13
C LYS A 317 -47.57 22.88 16.82
N ILE A 318 -46.60 22.17 16.28
CA ILE A 318 -45.36 22.75 15.75
C ILE A 318 -45.19 22.20 14.34
N ASN A 319 -44.86 23.08 13.40
CA ASN A 319 -44.57 22.68 12.02
C ASN A 319 -43.11 22.21 11.96
N VAL A 320 -42.89 21.03 11.38
CA VAL A 320 -41.55 20.46 11.16
C VAL A 320 -41.36 20.33 9.65
N ALA A 321 -40.50 21.17 9.07
CA ALA A 321 -40.25 21.22 7.64
C ALA A 321 -38.76 21.08 7.33
N ASP A 322 -38.43 20.40 6.22
CA ASP A 322 -37.05 20.13 5.80
C ASP A 322 -36.24 21.39 5.46
N SER A 323 -36.90 22.55 5.33
CA SER A 323 -36.31 23.83 4.94
C SER A 323 -36.18 24.88 6.06
N GLU A 324 -36.66 24.60 7.26
CA GLU A 324 -36.60 25.53 8.39
C GLU A 324 -35.56 25.04 9.40
N ILE A 325 -34.35 25.61 9.33
CA ILE A 325 -33.32 25.44 10.35
C ILE A 325 -33.62 26.42 11.48
N ASP A 326 -34.72 26.16 12.21
CA ASP A 326 -35.11 26.94 13.37
C ASP A 326 -34.17 26.62 14.54
N THR A 327 -33.30 27.58 14.86
CA THR A 327 -32.30 27.48 15.95
C THR A 327 -32.87 27.93 17.31
N GLU A 328 -34.13 28.38 17.34
CA GLU A 328 -34.79 28.88 18.55
C GLU A 328 -35.73 27.84 19.17
N ARG A 329 -35.98 27.97 20.48
CA ARG A 329 -36.87 27.08 21.25
C ARG A 329 -38.34 27.49 21.07
N TYR A 330 -39.26 26.53 21.19
CA TYR A 330 -40.70 26.82 21.28
C TYR A 330 -41.12 26.88 22.74
N VAL A 331 -41.80 27.97 23.13
CA VAL A 331 -42.27 28.18 24.50
C VAL A 331 -43.79 28.05 24.53
N LEU A 332 -44.31 26.99 25.15
CA LEU A 332 -45.73 26.65 25.15
C LEU A 332 -46.30 26.81 26.56
N THR A 333 -47.15 27.81 26.77
CA THR A 333 -47.72 28.11 28.10
C THR A 333 -49.14 27.56 28.25
N THR A 334 -49.48 27.10 29.45
CA THR A 334 -50.82 26.61 29.78
C THR A 334 -51.49 27.48 30.84
N LYS A 335 -52.83 27.53 30.83
CA LYS A 335 -53.63 28.16 31.90
C LYS A 335 -53.57 27.42 33.25
N ALA A 336 -52.78 26.34 33.36
CA ALA A 336 -52.61 25.55 34.58
C ALA A 336 -51.22 25.74 35.22
N ASN A 337 -50.62 26.91 35.01
CA ASN A 337 -49.28 27.27 35.52
C ASN A 337 -48.22 26.22 35.14
N MET A 338 -48.25 25.76 33.89
CA MET A 338 -47.19 24.94 33.30
C MET A 338 -46.70 25.56 32.01
N THR A 339 -45.41 25.44 31.77
CA THR A 339 -44.75 25.83 30.52
C THR A 339 -43.99 24.62 29.98
N VAL A 340 -44.13 24.34 28.69
CA VAL A 340 -43.32 23.34 27.99
C VAL A 340 -42.37 24.07 27.06
N ILE A 341 -41.09 23.74 27.15
CA ILE A 341 -40.06 24.23 26.25
C ILE A 341 -39.64 23.07 25.36
N ILE A 342 -39.89 23.22 24.07
CA ILE A 342 -39.39 22.30 23.03
C ILE A 342 -38.07 22.89 22.50
N PRO A 343 -36.98 22.12 22.47
CA PRO A 343 -35.69 22.60 21.99
C PRO A 343 -35.75 22.89 20.46
N PRO A 344 -34.69 23.50 19.90
CA PRO A 344 -34.65 23.80 18.46
C PRO A 344 -34.83 22.55 17.61
N LEU A 345 -35.50 22.68 16.46
CA LEU A 345 -35.81 21.53 15.59
C LEU A 345 -34.56 20.87 15.04
N GLU A 346 -33.41 21.56 14.97
CA GLU A 346 -32.12 20.94 14.61
C GLU A 346 -31.70 19.80 15.54
N THR A 347 -32.21 19.79 16.78
CA THR A 347 -31.93 18.74 17.77
C THR A 347 -32.95 17.60 17.73
N LEU A 348 -33.92 17.64 16.83
CA LEU A 348 -34.92 16.60 16.63
C LEU A 348 -34.29 15.42 15.89
N LEU A 349 -34.35 14.22 16.47
CA LEU A 349 -33.77 13.00 15.89
C LEU A 349 -34.72 12.27 14.92
N ASN A 350 -35.95 12.75 14.77
CA ASN A 350 -36.94 12.17 13.86
C ASN A 350 -36.72 12.73 12.43
N GLU A 351 -36.57 11.85 11.44
CA GLU A 351 -36.39 12.22 10.01
C GLU A 351 -37.71 12.52 9.27
N ASP A 352 -38.85 12.51 9.97
CA ASP A 352 -40.17 12.77 9.39
C ASP A 352 -40.44 14.30 9.35
N SER A 353 -41.10 14.81 8.31
CA SER A 353 -41.65 16.18 8.28
C SER A 353 -43.17 16.18 8.42
N GLY A 354 -43.77 17.27 8.91
CA GLY A 354 -45.21 17.35 9.15
C GLY A 354 -45.58 18.23 10.35
N VAL A 355 -46.73 17.93 10.95
CA VAL A 355 -47.19 18.62 12.17
C VAL A 355 -46.87 17.76 13.38
N MET A 356 -46.06 18.31 14.27
CA MET A 356 -45.78 17.76 15.58
C MET A 356 -46.88 18.20 16.57
N ASP A 357 -47.64 17.24 17.07
CA ASP A 357 -48.62 17.46 18.12
C ASP A 357 -47.92 17.40 19.49
N ILE A 358 -48.02 18.49 20.25
CA ILE A 358 -47.58 18.57 21.63
C ILE A 358 -48.79 18.54 22.55
N GLN A 359 -48.79 17.62 23.49
CA GLN A 359 -49.88 17.39 24.41
C GLN A 359 -49.37 17.29 25.86
N VAL A 360 -49.96 18.08 26.75
CA VAL A 360 -49.73 17.95 28.20
C VAL A 360 -51.06 17.75 28.91
N THR A 361 -51.17 16.66 29.65
CA THR A 361 -52.34 16.37 30.47
C THR A 361 -51.96 16.41 31.94
N ARG A 362 -52.63 17.25 32.73
CA ARG A 362 -52.43 17.33 34.18
C ARG A 362 -53.65 16.77 34.90
N ASN A 363 -53.46 15.67 35.61
CA ASN A 363 -54.46 15.03 36.46
C ASN A 363 -53.94 15.02 37.89
N LEU A 364 -54.35 16.02 38.67
CA LEU A 364 -53.89 16.24 40.05
C LEU A 364 -52.35 16.33 40.11
N ASN A 365 -51.71 15.28 40.61
CA ASN A 365 -50.26 15.16 40.76
C ASN A 365 -49.58 14.42 39.60
N ARG A 366 -50.33 13.87 38.63
CA ARG A 366 -49.78 13.17 37.46
C ARG A 366 -49.80 14.07 36.24
N ILE A 367 -48.68 14.10 35.54
CA ILE A 367 -48.46 14.86 34.31
C ILE A 367 -48.10 13.87 33.22
N ASN A 368 -48.83 13.89 32.13
CA ASN A 368 -48.53 13.11 30.95
C ASN A 368 -48.14 14.06 29.82
N PHE A 369 -46.89 13.98 29.40
CA PHE A 369 -46.33 14.73 28.29
C PHE A 369 -46.17 13.82 27.09
N GLN A 370 -46.78 14.21 25.97
CA GLN A 370 -46.68 13.54 24.69
C GLN A 370 -46.27 14.54 23.63
N ALA A 371 -45.25 14.19 22.88
CA ALA A 371 -44.85 14.87 21.67
C ALA A 371 -44.80 13.82 20.56
N THR A 372 -45.62 14.02 19.53
CA THR A 372 -45.74 13.07 18.42
C THR A 372 -45.71 13.78 17.08
N LEU A 373 -44.89 13.28 16.17
CA LEU A 373 -44.82 13.72 14.79
C LEU A 373 -45.43 12.65 13.90
N ASN A 374 -46.44 13.01 13.11
CA ASN A 374 -47.20 12.04 12.30
C ASN A 374 -47.71 10.83 13.12
N LYS A 375 -48.15 11.08 14.37
CA LYS A 375 -48.62 10.07 15.36
C LYS A 375 -47.54 9.11 15.89
N LYS A 376 -46.26 9.34 15.60
CA LYS A 376 -45.13 8.59 16.18
C LYS A 376 -44.48 9.42 17.30
N PRO A 377 -43.98 8.81 18.38
CA PRO A 377 -43.27 9.54 19.43
C PRO A 377 -42.01 10.21 18.88
N VAL A 378 -41.73 11.43 19.35
CA VAL A 378 -40.50 12.15 18.99
C VAL A 378 -39.41 11.94 20.03
N LYS A 379 -38.16 12.05 19.57
CA LYS A 379 -36.96 12.04 20.38
C LYS A 379 -36.05 13.20 20.01
N TYR A 380 -35.54 13.90 21.01
CA TYR A 380 -34.57 14.97 20.85
C TYR A 380 -33.19 14.56 21.38
N GLU A 381 -32.14 15.18 20.84
CA GLU A 381 -30.80 15.16 21.42
C GLU A 381 -30.70 16.08 22.63
N ALA A 382 -31.35 17.25 22.57
CA ALA A 382 -31.47 18.18 23.68
C ALA A 382 -32.70 17.86 24.57
N ASP A 383 -32.64 18.27 25.84
CA ASP A 383 -33.77 18.09 26.76
C ASP A 383 -34.94 19.02 26.42
N MET A 384 -36.14 18.44 26.35
CA MET A 384 -37.39 19.20 26.53
C MET A 384 -37.58 19.48 28.01
N GLU A 385 -38.08 20.68 28.32
CA GLU A 385 -38.32 21.09 29.71
C GLU A 385 -39.82 21.24 29.97
N ILE A 386 -40.30 20.65 31.06
CA ILE A 386 -41.65 20.87 31.57
C ILE A 386 -41.53 21.61 32.89
N ILE A 387 -41.90 22.88 32.87
CA ILE A 387 -41.86 23.78 34.02
C ILE A 387 -43.23 23.76 34.67
N ILE A 388 -43.28 23.49 35.96
CA ILE A 388 -44.52 23.52 36.76
C ILE A 388 -44.33 24.52 37.87
N GLU A 389 -45.24 25.49 37.96
CA GLU A 389 -45.23 26.49 39.01
C GLU A 389 -46.24 26.14 40.12
N ASN A 390 -46.08 26.77 41.28
CA ASN A 390 -46.95 26.60 42.44
C ASN A 390 -46.94 25.17 43.00
N ILE A 391 -45.74 24.58 43.09
CA ILE A 391 -45.53 23.25 43.67
C ILE A 391 -45.24 23.36 45.18
N PRO A 392 -45.94 22.58 46.03
CA PRO A 392 -45.67 22.57 47.48
C PRO A 392 -44.22 22.25 47.81
N SER A 393 -43.69 22.90 48.86
CA SER A 393 -42.39 22.61 49.44
C SER A 393 -42.25 21.11 49.76
N ASN A 394 -41.05 20.54 49.59
CA ASN A 394 -40.74 19.11 49.76
C ASN A 394 -41.39 18.15 48.75
N SER A 395 -41.71 18.63 47.54
CA SER A 395 -42.11 17.75 46.44
C SER A 395 -40.90 17.23 45.66
N TYR A 396 -40.96 16.00 45.18
CA TYR A 396 -40.02 15.41 44.21
C TYR A 396 -40.79 14.81 43.03
N ILE A 397 -40.09 14.60 41.92
CA ILE A 397 -40.68 14.03 40.69
C ILE A 397 -40.17 12.60 40.50
N VAL A 398 -41.09 11.70 40.17
CA VAL A 398 -40.78 10.37 39.64
C VAL A 398 -41.33 10.24 38.22
N ARG A 399 -40.63 9.51 37.37
CA ARG A 399 -41.13 9.08 36.06
C ARG A 399 -41.86 7.76 36.24
N ILE A 400 -43.00 7.61 35.58
CA ILE A 400 -43.75 6.36 35.54
C ILE A 400 -43.45 5.69 34.21
N ASP A 401 -42.96 4.45 34.25
CA ASP A 401 -42.69 3.67 33.05
C ASP A 401 -43.97 3.07 32.44
N GLU A 402 -43.81 2.28 31.38
CA GLU A 402 -44.92 1.62 30.68
C GLU A 402 -45.64 0.56 31.51
N PHE A 403 -45.00 0.05 32.57
CA PHE A 403 -45.55 -0.94 33.50
C PHE A 403 -46.21 -0.29 34.73
N GLY A 404 -46.08 1.03 34.89
CA GLY A 404 -46.63 1.78 36.01
C GLY A 404 -45.67 1.92 37.19
N GLU A 405 -44.42 1.49 37.06
CA GLU A 405 -43.41 1.53 38.10
C GLU A 405 -42.76 2.91 38.21
N ARG A 406 -42.30 3.25 39.43
CA ARG A 406 -41.66 4.54 39.71
C ARG A 406 -40.16 4.48 39.44
N MET A 407 -39.70 5.31 38.53
CA MET A 407 -38.29 5.52 38.22
C MET A 407 -37.84 6.93 38.62
N PRO A 408 -36.54 7.13 38.89
CA PRO A 408 -35.97 8.47 39.01
C PRO A 408 -36.29 9.31 37.75
N ALA A 409 -36.68 10.56 37.95
CA ALA A 409 -36.80 11.54 36.89
C ALA A 409 -35.67 12.57 37.01
N ASP A 410 -35.21 13.10 35.89
CA ASP A 410 -34.29 14.22 35.87
C ASP A 410 -35.09 15.52 36.03
N TYR A 411 -34.84 16.23 37.13
CA TYR A 411 -35.49 17.51 37.41
C TYR A 411 -34.62 18.40 38.30
N THR A 412 -34.87 19.71 38.23
CA THR A 412 -34.35 20.70 39.18
C THR A 412 -35.48 21.47 39.84
N ILE A 413 -35.22 22.02 41.02
CA ILE A 413 -36.15 22.85 41.78
C ILE A 413 -35.54 24.24 41.93
N ASP A 414 -36.28 25.28 41.55
CA ASP A 414 -35.94 26.67 41.81
C ASP A 414 -37.14 27.39 42.45
N GLY A 415 -37.03 27.68 43.74
CA GLY A 415 -38.12 28.25 44.54
C GLY A 415 -39.40 27.41 44.51
N ASN A 416 -40.45 27.95 43.88
CA ASN A 416 -41.78 27.32 43.76
C ASN A 416 -42.01 26.69 42.37
N ARG A 417 -40.92 26.45 41.62
CA ARG A 417 -40.92 25.89 40.27
C ARG A 417 -40.12 24.59 40.23
N ILE A 418 -40.63 23.64 39.45
CA ILE A 418 -39.91 22.42 39.10
C ILE A 418 -39.71 22.37 37.60
N TYR A 419 -38.49 22.04 37.17
CA TYR A 419 -38.07 21.89 35.77
C TYR A 419 -37.80 20.42 35.52
N ILE A 420 -38.72 19.72 34.86
CA ILE A 420 -38.54 18.32 34.47
C ILE A 420 -37.82 18.31 33.12
N GLN A 421 -36.72 17.56 33.02
CA GLN A 421 -35.95 17.39 31.78
C GLN A 421 -36.25 16.03 31.16
N THR A 422 -36.50 16.00 29.85
CA THR A 422 -36.72 14.73 29.15
C THR A 422 -36.46 14.85 27.65
N THR A 423 -35.86 13.82 27.06
CA THR A 423 -35.63 13.76 25.61
C THR A 423 -36.76 13.07 24.84
N THR A 424 -37.77 12.52 25.53
CA THR A 424 -38.90 11.78 24.92
C THR A 424 -40.21 12.03 25.67
N SER A 425 -41.32 11.53 25.13
CA SER A 425 -42.60 11.53 25.84
C SER A 425 -42.51 10.77 27.18
N GLY A 426 -43.32 11.16 28.16
CA GLY A 426 -43.24 10.58 29.49
C GLY A 426 -44.43 10.89 30.39
N THR A 427 -44.63 10.01 31.37
CA THR A 427 -45.54 10.26 32.49
C THR A 427 -44.72 10.58 33.72
N PHE A 428 -45.04 11.67 34.40
CA PHE A 428 -44.38 12.15 35.60
C PHE A 428 -45.38 12.27 36.72
N GLN A 429 -44.95 12.01 37.94
CA GLN A 429 -45.78 12.14 39.13
C GLN A 429 -45.07 12.98 40.18
N ILE A 430 -45.77 14.02 40.63
CA ILE A 430 -45.36 14.84 41.77
C ILE A 430 -45.68 14.05 43.04
N VAL A 431 -44.66 13.74 43.82
CA VAL A 431 -44.78 13.07 45.11
C VAL A 431 -44.37 14.05 46.19
N ARG A 432 -45.19 14.15 47.24
CA ARG A 432 -44.85 14.91 48.44
C ARG A 432 -44.17 13.97 49.41
N ASN A 433 -43.06 14.41 49.98
CA ASN A 433 -42.49 13.77 51.17
C ASN A 433 -43.36 14.02 52.40
#